data_AF-A0A1S3WXH5-F1
#
_entry.id   AF-A0A1S3WXH5-F1
#
_cell.length_a   1.000
_cell.length_b   1.000
_cell.length_c   1.000
_cell.angle_alpha   90.00
_cell.angle_beta   90.00
_cell.angle_gamma   90.00
#
_symmetry.space_group_name_H-M   'P 1'
#
loop_
_entity.id
_entity.type
_entity.pdbx_description
1 polymer ?
#
loop_
_entity_poly.entity_id
_entity_poly.type
_entity_poly.pdbx_seq_one_letter_code
_entity_poly.pdbx_strand_id
1 'polypeptide(L)'
;MVVIQGGIGPAGLSAEDLHVLDLTQQRPRWHRVVVQGPGPGPRYGHVMALVGQRYLMAIGGNDGKRPLADVWALDTAAKPYEWRKLEPEGEGPPPCIM
;
A
#
# COMPACT_ATOMS: atom_id res chain seq x y z
N MET A 1 6.12 5.55 -12.86
CA MET A 1 5.23 4.47 -12.41
C MET A 1 4.33 5.03 -11.32
N VAL A 2 3.01 4.84 -11.44
CA VAL A 2 2.07 5.18 -10.36
C VAL A 2 1.65 3.88 -9.70
N VAL A 3 1.63 3.84 -8.37
CA VAL A 3 1.24 2.66 -7.61
C VAL A 3 0.00 2.99 -6.77
N ILE A 4 -1.01 2.13 -6.82
CA ILE A 4 -2.26 2.29 -6.09
C ILE A 4 -2.56 0.99 -5.33
N GLN A 5 -2.97 1.12 -4.08
CA GLN A 5 -3.48 0.05 -3.23
C GLN A 5 -4.73 0.57 -2.50
N GLY A 6 -5.74 -0.28 -2.32
CA GLY A 6 -6.94 0.06 -1.54
C GLY A 6 -7.83 1.14 -2.16
N GLY A 7 -8.45 1.95 -1.30
CA GLY A 7 -9.43 2.98 -1.68
C GLY A 7 -10.87 2.64 -1.28
N ILE A 8 -11.78 3.58 -1.54
CA ILE A 8 -13.22 3.44 -1.28
C ILE A 8 -14.01 3.74 -2.56
N GLY A 9 -14.91 2.83 -2.92
CA GLY A 9 -15.79 2.97 -4.07
C GLY A 9 -17.26 2.79 -3.68
N PRO A 10 -18.19 2.84 -4.66
CA PRO A 10 -19.63 2.69 -4.42
C PRO A 10 -20.01 1.37 -3.73
N ALA A 11 -19.17 0.33 -3.88
CA ALA A 11 -19.35 -0.98 -3.26
C ALA A 11 -18.68 -1.11 -1.87
N GLY A 12 -18.14 -0.02 -1.32
CA GLY A 12 -17.38 -0.02 -0.06
C GLY A 12 -15.87 -0.04 -0.29
N LEU A 13 -15.13 -0.64 0.65
CA LEU A 13 -13.68 -0.71 0.56
C LEU A 13 -13.23 -1.54 -0.64
N SER A 14 -12.29 -0.99 -1.40
CA SER A 14 -11.61 -1.73 -2.45
C SER A 14 -10.79 -2.87 -1.85
N ALA A 15 -10.60 -3.94 -2.64
CA ALA A 15 -9.67 -5.01 -2.30
C ALA A 15 -8.25 -4.46 -2.06
N GLU A 16 -7.43 -5.22 -1.34
CA GLU A 16 -6.04 -4.84 -1.02
C GLU A 16 -5.06 -5.00 -2.20
N ASP A 17 -5.59 -5.14 -3.43
CA ASP A 17 -4.81 -5.39 -4.63
C ASP A 17 -3.88 -4.22 -4.96
N LEU A 18 -2.63 -4.55 -5.26
CA LEU A 18 -1.62 -3.60 -5.67
C LEU A 18 -1.64 -3.45 -7.19
N HIS A 19 -1.89 -2.24 -7.67
CA HIS A 19 -1.92 -1.90 -9.09
C HIS A 19 -0.82 -0.91 -9.45
N VAL A 20 -0.25 -1.10 -10.63
CA VAL A 20 0.81 -0.28 -11.20
C VAL A 20 0.35 0.28 -12.53
N LEU A 21 0.37 1.61 -12.67
CA LEU A 21 0.30 2.26 -13.98
C LEU A 21 1.71 2.40 -14.52
N ASP A 22 2.00 1.60 -15.55
CA ASP A 22 3.22 1.72 -16.32
C ASP A 22 3.08 2.85 -17.35
N LEU A 23 3.94 3.86 -17.21
CA LEU A 23 4.03 5.03 -18.08
C LEU A 23 5.24 4.97 -19.03
N THR A 24 6.01 3.88 -19.01
CA THR A 24 7.19 3.70 -19.87
C THR A 24 6.82 3.35 -21.32
N GLN A 25 5.60 2.86 -21.51
CA GLN A 25 5.04 2.49 -22.81
C GLN A 25 4.37 3.70 -23.47
N GLN A 26 4.35 3.77 -24.81
CA GLN A 26 3.62 4.81 -25.55
C GLN A 26 2.13 4.90 -25.15
N ARG A 27 1.54 3.77 -24.77
CA ARG A 27 0.19 3.69 -24.22
C ARG A 27 0.28 3.23 -22.78
N PRO A 28 -0.05 4.09 -21.80
CA PRO A 28 -0.08 3.71 -20.39
C PRO A 28 -0.91 2.46 -20.14
N ARG A 29 -0.42 1.55 -19.30
CA ARG A 29 -1.12 0.30 -18.97
C ARG A 29 -1.15 0.05 -17.48
N TRP A 30 -2.29 -0.43 -17.01
CA TRP A 30 -2.44 -0.95 -15.65
C TRP A 30 -1.99 -2.41 -15.59
N HIS A 31 -1.24 -2.72 -14.55
CA HIS A 31 -0.79 -4.06 -14.22
C HIS A 31 -1.16 -4.35 -12.76
N ARG A 32 -1.73 -5.52 -12.50
CA ARG A 32 -1.88 -6.02 -11.13
C ARG A 32 -0.56 -6.66 -10.71
N VAL A 33 -0.06 -6.28 -9.54
CA VAL A 33 1.12 -6.89 -8.93
C VAL A 33 0.66 -8.05 -8.07
N VAL A 34 1.21 -9.25 -8.33
CA VAL A 34 0.95 -10.42 -7.49
C VAL A 34 1.82 -10.30 -6.25
N VAL A 35 1.18 -10.21 -5.10
CA VAL A 35 1.82 -10.17 -3.78
C VAL A 35 1.41 -11.44 -3.01
N GLN A 36 2.36 -12.02 -2.29
CA GLN A 36 2.15 -13.22 -1.48
C GLN A 36 2.07 -12.87 0.00
N GLY A 37 1.43 -13.74 0.77
CA GLY A 37 1.29 -13.59 2.21
C GLY A 37 0.30 -12.51 2.63
N PRO A 38 0.27 -12.18 3.94
CA PRO A 38 -0.62 -11.17 4.49
C PRO A 38 -0.18 -9.77 4.04
N GLY A 39 -1.15 -8.94 3.67
CA GLY A 39 -0.93 -7.54 3.30
C GLY A 39 -1.47 -6.55 4.34
N PRO A 40 -1.41 -5.25 4.02
CA PRO A 40 -2.06 -4.20 4.79
C PRO A 40 -3.60 -4.34 4.84
N GLY A 41 -4.22 -5.23 4.08
CA GLY A 41 -5.67 -5.38 4.09
C GLY A 41 -6.40 -4.20 3.41
N PRO A 42 -7.74 -4.31 3.28
CA PRO A 42 -8.57 -3.26 2.70
C PRO A 42 -8.53 -1.99 3.57
N ARG A 43 -8.13 -0.86 2.98
CA ARG A 43 -8.04 0.44 3.65
C ARG A 43 -8.16 1.62 2.70
N TYR A 44 -8.55 2.78 3.22
CA TYR A 44 -8.54 4.07 2.51
C TYR A 44 -7.86 5.16 3.35
N GLY A 45 -7.52 6.31 2.74
CA GLY A 45 -6.87 7.43 3.44
C GLY A 45 -5.49 7.09 4.02
N HIS A 46 -4.80 6.09 3.46
CA HIS A 46 -3.45 5.71 3.86
C HIS A 46 -2.43 6.36 2.93
N VAL A 47 -1.19 6.49 3.41
CA VAL A 47 -0.07 6.95 2.58
C VAL A 47 0.61 5.78 1.90
N MET A 48 0.90 5.95 0.62
CA MET A 48 1.79 5.10 -0.17
C MET A 48 3.03 5.90 -0.56
N ALA A 49 4.21 5.40 -0.22
CA ALA A 49 5.48 6.09 -0.51
C ALA A 49 6.56 5.12 -0.98
N LEU A 50 7.32 5.49 -2.01
CA LEU A 50 8.51 4.75 -2.42
C LEU A 50 9.74 5.34 -1.74
N VAL A 51 10.36 4.59 -0.84
CA VAL A 51 11.53 5.00 -0.04
C VAL A 51 12.78 4.31 -0.56
N GLY A 52 13.86 5.09 -0.72
CA GLY A 52 15.16 4.56 -1.16
C GLY A 52 15.13 3.86 -2.52
N GLN A 53 14.15 4.19 -3.37
CA GLN A 53 13.92 3.54 -4.67
C GLN A 53 13.74 2.01 -4.60
N ARG A 54 13.39 1.48 -3.43
CA ARG A 54 13.34 0.03 -3.17
C ARG A 54 12.15 -0.40 -2.32
N TYR A 55 11.81 0.37 -1.30
CA TYR A 55 10.76 -0.04 -0.37
C TYR A 55 9.49 0.75 -0.65
N LEU A 56 8.44 0.04 -1.06
CA LEU A 56 7.11 0.61 -1.13
C LEU A 56 6.47 0.50 0.26
N MET A 57 6.13 1.65 0.84
CA MET A 57 5.60 1.78 2.19
C MET A 57 4.10 2.04 2.14
N ALA A 58 3.33 1.34 2.97
CA ALA A 58 1.93 1.66 3.26
C ALA A 58 1.81 2.02 4.74
N ILE A 59 1.26 3.21 5.04
CA ILE A 59 1.24 3.76 6.41
C ILE A 59 -0.18 4.21 6.77
N GLY A 60 -0.71 3.65 7.85
CA GLY A 60 -1.97 4.07 8.47
C GLY A 60 -3.21 3.88 7.58
N GLY A 61 -4.14 4.82 7.65
CA GLY A 61 -5.43 4.80 6.96
C GLY A 61 -6.58 4.30 7.82
N ASN A 62 -7.65 3.82 7.18
CA ASN A 62 -8.84 3.33 7.87
C ASN A 62 -9.38 2.06 7.20
N ASP A 63 -9.67 1.03 7.99
CA ASP A 63 -10.20 -0.27 7.53
C ASP A 63 -11.74 -0.32 7.42
N GLY A 64 -12.39 0.85 7.40
CA GLY A 64 -13.84 1.02 7.44
C GLY A 64 -14.46 0.86 8.83
N LYS A 65 -13.68 0.48 9.84
CA LYS A 65 -14.13 0.33 11.23
C LYS A 65 -13.36 1.24 12.19
N ARG A 66 -12.05 1.40 11.97
CA ARG A 66 -11.16 2.20 12.83
C ARG A 66 -9.97 2.78 12.06
N PRO A 67 -9.40 3.90 12.56
CA PRO A 67 -8.09 4.36 12.12
C PRO A 67 -7.01 3.31 12.39
N LEU A 68 -6.02 3.24 11.50
CA LEU A 68 -4.86 2.37 11.57
C LEU A 68 -3.60 3.23 11.77
N ALA A 69 -2.63 2.68 12.49
CA ALA A 69 -1.31 3.28 12.68
C ALA A 69 -0.17 2.28 12.39
N ASP A 70 -0.50 1.19 11.69
CA ASP A 70 0.49 0.20 11.27
C ASP A 70 1.29 0.69 10.08
N VAL A 71 2.49 0.12 9.95
CA VAL A 71 3.43 0.40 8.86
C VAL A 71 3.75 -0.91 8.17
N TRP A 72 3.62 -0.92 6.85
CA TRP A 72 3.95 -2.06 6.01
C TRP A 72 4.98 -1.65 4.97
N ALA A 73 5.89 -2.57 4.66
CA ALA A 73 6.91 -2.39 3.63
C ALA A 73 6.90 -3.57 2.65
N LEU A 74 7.06 -3.27 1.37
CA LEU A 74 7.27 -4.25 0.31
C LEU A 74 8.59 -3.92 -0.40
N ASP A 75 9.51 -4.88 -0.43
CA ASP A 75 10.77 -4.76 -1.16
C ASP A 75 10.51 -4.98 -2.66
N THR A 76 10.58 -3.93 -3.45
CA THR A 76 10.30 -3.99 -4.89
C THR A 76 11.43 -4.66 -5.68
N ALA A 77 12.57 -4.95 -5.06
CA ALA A 77 13.69 -5.66 -5.68
C ALA A 77 13.67 -7.17 -5.39
N ALA A 78 12.90 -7.63 -4.40
CA ALA A 78 12.84 -9.03 -4.00
C ALA A 78 11.57 -9.71 -4.53
N LYS A 79 11.74 -10.90 -5.14
CA LYS A 79 10.63 -11.77 -5.53
C LYS A 79 10.69 -13.09 -4.74
N PRO A 80 9.54 -13.66 -4.31
CA PRO A 80 8.19 -13.14 -4.49
C PRO A 80 7.97 -11.81 -3.75
N TYR A 81 7.08 -10.96 -4.29
CA TYR A 81 6.73 -9.72 -3.61
C TYR A 81 5.89 -10.07 -2.39
N GLU A 82 6.32 -9.61 -1.23
CA GLU A 82 5.69 -9.90 0.06
C GLU A 82 5.65 -8.62 0.89
N TRP A 83 4.50 -8.38 1.52
CA TRP A 83 4.37 -7.32 2.50
C TRP A 83 4.95 -7.78 3.82
N ARG A 84 5.71 -6.90 4.47
CA ARG A 84 6.21 -7.08 5.82
C ARG A 84 5.65 -5.99 6.72
N LYS A 85 4.94 -6.39 7.78
CA LYS A 85 4.57 -5.47 8.85
C LYS A 85 5.82 -5.08 9.61
N LEU A 86 6.00 -3.78 9.80
CA LEU A 86 7.07 -3.22 10.60
C LEU A 86 6.55 -2.85 11.99
N GLU A 87 7.41 -2.97 12.99
CA GLU A 87 7.16 -2.55 14.37
C GLU A 87 8.19 -1.46 14.71
N PRO A 88 7.98 -0.21 14.24
CA PRO A 88 8.91 0.88 14.49
C PRO A 88 8.92 1.26 15.98
N GLU A 89 10.10 1.58 16.50
CA GLU A 89 10.28 2.07 17.86
C GLU A 89 10.14 3.60 17.92
N GLY A 90 9.69 4.11 19.08
CA GLY A 90 9.53 5.55 19.34
C GLY A 90 8.11 6.08 19.16
N GLU A 91 7.95 7.39 19.33
CA GLU A 91 6.66 8.07 19.19
C GLU A 91 6.38 8.33 17.69
N GLY A 92 5.55 7.46 17.10
CA GLY A 92 5.05 7.62 15.74
C GLY A 92 3.96 8.69 15.63
N PRO A 93 3.55 9.07 14.41
CA PRO A 93 2.39 9.94 14.24
C PRO A 93 1.15 9.30 14.88
N PRO A 94 0.25 10.08 15.50
CA PRO A 94 -1.00 9.53 16.02
C PRO A 94 -1.81 8.89 14.88
N PRO A 95 -2.61 7.84 15.16
CA PRO A 95 -3.49 7.26 14.16
C PRO A 95 -4.44 8.33 13.63
N CYS A 96 -4.29 8.71 12.35
CA CYS A 96 -5.12 9.71 11.72
C CYS A 96 -5.62 9.22 10.36
N ILE A 97 -6.78 9.72 9.95
CA ILE A 97 -7.24 9.61 8.57
C ILE A 97 -6.54 10.74 7.81
N MET A 98 -5.70 10.39 6.84
CA MET A 98 -5.11 11.37 5.91
C MET A 98 -6.00 11.58 4.70
#